data_AF-A0A349AZQ4-F1
#
_entry.id   AF-A0A349AZQ4-F1
#
_cell.length_a   1.000
_cell.length_b   1.000
_cell.length_c   1.000
_cell.angle_alpha   90.00
_cell.angle_beta   90.00
_cell.angle_gamma   90.00
#
_symmetry.space_group_name_H-M   'P 1'
#
loop_
_entity.id
_entity.type
_entity.pdbx_description
1 polymer ?
#
loop_
_entity_poly.entity_id
_entity_poly.type
_entity_poly.pdbx_seq_one_letter_code
_entity_poly.pdbx_strand_id
1 'polypeptide(L)'
;NHVVLQALADATQQPVERSGHREATAIGAGFLAGIAAGTWSDLAAAAETRAPADLIEPDGELDRERFADACRRGAGWIPELTSLEL
;
A
#
# COMPACT_ATOMS: atom_id res chain seq x y z
N ASN A 1 -3.37 5.39 -9.03
CA ASN A 1 -4.08 6.65 -8.78
C ASN A 1 -3.09 7.57 -8.07
N HIS A 2 -2.63 8.64 -8.71
CA HIS A 2 -1.59 9.52 -8.15
C HIS A 2 -2.07 10.20 -6.86
N VAL A 3 -3.32 10.71 -6.86
CA VAL A 3 -3.90 11.45 -5.73
C VAL A 3 -3.88 10.65 -4.44
N VAL A 4 -4.24 9.36 -4.51
CA VAL A 4 -4.24 8.47 -3.33
C VAL A 4 -2.81 8.21 -2.82
N LEU A 5 -1.84 8.07 -3.73
CA LEU A 5 -0.46 7.82 -3.35
C LEU A 5 0.21 9.07 -2.77
N GLN A 6 -0.06 10.26 -3.32
CA GLN A 6 0.38 11.53 -2.76
C GLN A 6 -0.19 11.72 -1.35
N ALA A 7 -1.50 11.52 -1.18
CA ALA A 7 -2.13 11.60 0.13
C ALA A 7 -1.54 10.59 1.14
N LEU A 8 -1.12 9.41 0.69
CA LEU A 8 -0.43 8.44 1.54
C LEU A 8 0.99 8.90 1.91
N ALA A 9 1.74 9.45 0.96
CA ALA A 9 3.08 10.00 1.20
C ALA A 9 3.01 11.16 2.20
N ASP A 10 2.08 12.08 2.01
CA ASP A 10 1.84 13.22 2.91
C ASP A 10 1.34 12.75 4.29
N ALA A 11 0.45 11.76 4.34
CA ALA A 11 -0.04 11.24 5.62
C ALA A 11 1.07 10.58 6.43
N THR A 12 1.95 9.81 5.77
CA THR A 12 3.02 9.05 6.43
C THR A 12 4.29 9.85 6.63
N GLN A 13 4.45 10.98 5.92
CA GLN A 13 5.70 11.74 5.83
C GLN A 13 6.87 10.83 5.43
N GLN A 14 6.62 9.90 4.52
CA GLN A 14 7.59 8.96 3.98
C GLN A 14 7.40 8.85 2.45
N PRO A 15 8.48 8.61 1.69
CA PRO A 15 8.37 8.34 0.26
C PRO A 15 7.52 7.09 -0.01
N VAL A 16 6.63 7.15 -0.99
CA VAL A 16 5.78 6.03 -1.40
C VAL A 16 6.22 5.53 -2.77
N GLU A 17 6.63 4.27 -2.83
CA GLU A 17 7.00 3.61 -4.07
C GLU A 17 5.78 3.02 -4.77
N ARG A 18 5.54 3.42 -6.02
CA ARG A 18 4.49 2.86 -6.88
C ARG A 18 5.03 1.68 -7.67
N SER A 19 4.56 0.48 -7.34
CA SER A 19 4.83 -0.73 -8.13
C SER A 19 4.51 -0.51 -9.62
N GLY A 20 5.42 -0.93 -10.50
CA GLY A 20 5.21 -0.96 -11.95
C GLY A 20 4.13 -1.95 -12.39
N HIS A 21 3.73 -2.88 -11.52
CA HIS A 21 2.69 -3.86 -11.78
C HIS A 21 1.52 -3.73 -10.81
N ARG A 22 0.30 -3.71 -11.36
CA ARG A 22 -0.95 -3.63 -10.58
C ARG A 22 -1.35 -4.95 -9.92
N GLU A 23 -0.87 -6.08 -10.44
CA GLU A 23 -1.27 -7.43 -10.00
C GLU A 23 -0.15 -8.13 -9.23
N ALA A 24 0.31 -7.51 -8.14
CA ALA A 24 1.42 -8.03 -7.33
C ALA A 24 1.19 -9.48 -6.86
N THR A 25 -0.06 -9.84 -6.54
CA THR A 25 -0.44 -11.20 -6.14
C THR A 25 -0.18 -12.24 -7.25
N ALA A 26 -0.60 -11.94 -8.48
CA ALA A 26 -0.42 -12.85 -9.61
C ALA A 26 1.06 -12.99 -9.98
N ILE A 27 1.81 -11.89 -9.91
CA ILE A 27 3.26 -11.88 -10.15
C ILE A 27 3.99 -12.68 -9.08
N GLY A 28 3.62 -12.54 -7.81
CA GLY A 28 4.19 -13.35 -6.73
C GLY A 28 3.98 -14.84 -6.95
N ALA A 29 2.77 -15.25 -7.35
CA ALA A 29 2.49 -16.63 -7.73
C ALA A 29 3.32 -17.08 -8.95
N GLY A 30 3.45 -16.22 -9.96
CA GLY A 30 4.27 -16.47 -11.14
C GLY A 30 5.76 -16.65 -10.83
N PHE A 31 6.32 -15.82 -9.95
CA PHE A 31 7.70 -15.97 -9.48
C PHE A 31 7.90 -17.27 -8.72
N LEU A 32 7.00 -17.63 -7.81
CA LEU A 32 7.08 -18.89 -7.06
C LEU A 32 7.00 -20.11 -7.99
N ALA A 33 6.08 -20.10 -8.96
CA ALA A 33 5.98 -21.15 -9.97
C ALA A 33 7.23 -21.23 -10.86
N GLY A 34 7.76 -20.07 -11.27
CA GLY A 34 8.99 -19.99 -12.07
C GLY A 34 10.22 -20.51 -11.35
N ILE A 35 10.35 -20.28 -10.05
CA ILE A 35 11.42 -20.87 -9.23
C ILE A 35 11.28 -22.39 -9.19
N ALA A 36 10.07 -22.91 -8.93
CA ALA A 36 9.82 -24.35 -8.92
C ALA A 36 10.08 -25.01 -10.29
N ALA A 37 9.86 -24.29 -11.38
CA ALA A 37 10.13 -24.73 -12.74
C ALA A 37 11.60 -24.52 -13.20
N GLY A 38 12.44 -23.91 -12.36
CA GLY A 38 13.85 -23.62 -12.70
C GLY A 38 14.07 -22.45 -13.65
N THR A 39 13.07 -21.58 -13.85
CA THR A 39 13.21 -20.33 -14.62
C THR A 39 14.10 -19.31 -13.90
N TRP A 40 14.01 -19.25 -12.57
CA TRP A 40 14.88 -18.45 -11.71
C TRP A 40 15.50 -19.34 -10.62
N SER A 41 16.71 -18.98 -10.15
CA SER A 41 17.41 -19.73 -9.10
C SER A 41 16.76 -19.59 -7.73
N ASP A 42 16.21 -18.41 -7.45
CA ASP A 42 15.65 -18.02 -6.17
C ASP A 42 14.78 -16.76 -6.34
N LEU A 43 14.18 -16.31 -5.23
CA LEU A 43 13.29 -15.15 -5.22
C LEU A 43 14.03 -13.82 -5.44
N ALA A 44 15.29 -13.72 -5.02
CA ALA A 44 16.06 -12.49 -5.24
C ALA A 44 16.32 -12.29 -6.73
N ALA A 45 16.76 -13.35 -7.43
CA ALA A 45 16.95 -13.36 -8.88
C ALA A 45 15.65 -13.04 -9.64
N ALA A 46 14.50 -13.55 -9.17
CA ALA A 46 13.20 -13.22 -9.76
C ALA A 46 12.83 -11.74 -9.50
N ALA A 47 13.07 -11.22 -8.29
CA ALA A 47 12.74 -9.85 -7.90
C ALA A 47 13.53 -8.78 -8.67
N GLU A 48 14.76 -9.08 -9.11
CA GLU A 48 15.56 -8.18 -9.96
C GLU A 48 14.92 -7.94 -11.35
N THR A 49 14.01 -8.82 -11.78
CA THR A 49 13.29 -8.65 -13.06
C THR A 49 12.08 -7.71 -12.97
N ARG A 50 11.80 -7.21 -11.77
CA ARG A 50 10.73 -6.26 -11.48
C ARG A 50 10.90 -4.98 -12.29
N ALA A 51 9.81 -4.46 -12.85
CA ALA A 51 9.82 -3.16 -13.50
C ALA A 51 10.17 -2.03 -12.51
N PRO A 52 10.91 -0.99 -12.96
CA PRO A 52 11.23 0.15 -12.14
C PRO A 52 9.96 0.81 -11.58
N ALA A 53 10.08 1.35 -10.37
CA ALA A 53 8.98 1.99 -9.67
C ALA A 53 9.15 3.50 -9.65
N ASP A 54 8.02 4.21 -9.70
CA ASP A 54 8.00 5.66 -9.47
C ASP A 54 7.99 5.92 -7.98
N LEU A 55 8.85 6.81 -7.50
CA LEU A 55 8.85 7.26 -6.12
C LEU A 55 8.06 8.56 -5.99
N ILE A 56 7.17 8.62 -5.00
CA ILE A 56 6.33 9.79 -4.72
C ILE A 56 6.76 10.34 -3.38
N GLU A 57 7.36 11.52 -3.39
CA GLU A 57 7.81 12.22 -2.19
C GLU A 57 6.65 12.94 -1.51
N PRO A 58 6.68 13.13 -0.18
CA PRO A 58 5.75 14.00 0.50
C PRO A 58 5.83 15.44 -0.06
N ASP A 59 4.68 16.02 -0.40
CA ASP A 59 4.57 17.41 -0.89
C ASP A 59 3.68 18.30 0.00
N GLY A 60 3.08 17.71 1.03
CA GLY A 60 2.27 18.42 2.03
C GLY A 60 2.26 17.73 3.39
N GLU A 61 1.61 18.38 4.36
CA GLU A 61 1.39 17.83 5.69
C GLU A 61 -0.11 17.56 5.89
N LEU A 62 -0.43 16.36 6.36
CA LEU A 62 -1.81 16.00 6.69
C LEU A 62 -2.22 16.62 8.04
N ASP A 63 -3.34 17.33 8.05
CA ASP A 63 -4.02 17.75 9.28
C ASP A 63 -4.64 16.53 9.99
N ARG A 64 -3.82 15.90 10.85
CA ARG A 64 -4.19 14.69 11.60
C ARG A 64 -5.29 14.95 12.62
N GLU A 65 -5.36 16.15 13.19
CA GLU A 65 -6.40 16.50 14.16
C GLU A 65 -7.77 16.57 13.50
N ARG A 66 -7.85 17.21 12.33
CA ARG A 66 -9.07 17.27 11.54
C ARG A 66 -9.50 15.90 11.04
N PHE A 67 -8.56 15.04 10.63
CA PHE A 67 -8.87 13.66 10.27
C PHE A 67 -9.43 12.87 11.47
N ALA A 68 -8.79 12.97 12.64
CA ALA A 68 -9.25 12.32 13.86
C ALA A 68 -10.65 12.82 14.28
N ASP A 69 -10.93 14.11 14.09
CA ASP A 69 -12.27 14.67 14.31
C ASP A 69 -13.31 14.08 13.37
N ALA A 70 -13.00 13.95 12.08
CA ALA A 70 -13.87 13.30 11.12
C ALA A 70 -14.15 11.84 11.49
N CYS A 71 -13.13 11.09 11.93
CA CYS A 71 -13.31 9.72 12.44
C CYS A 71 -14.24 9.67 13.65
N ARG A 72 -14.06 10.57 14.64
CA ARG A 72 -14.94 10.65 15.82
C ARG A 72 -16.40 10.93 15.44
N ARG A 73 -16.64 11.82 14.48
CA ARG A 73 -18.00 12.15 13.99
C ARG A 73 -18.64 11.02 13.18
N GLY A 74 -17.84 10.18 12.53
CA GLY A 74 -18.31 9.01 11.78
C GLY A 74 -18.53 7.75 12.63
N ALA A 75 -18.02 7.73 13.86
CA ALA A 75 -18.20 6.64 14.80
C ALA A 75 -19.62 6.65 15.42
N GLY A 76 -20.04 5.53 16.02
CA GLY A 76 -21.31 5.46 16.76
C GLY A 76 -22.58 5.45 15.90
N TRP A 77 -22.46 5.34 14.57
CA TRP A 77 -23.62 5.33 13.67
C TRP A 77 -24.56 4.14 13.90
N ILE A 78 -23.99 2.97 14.22
CA ILE A 78 -24.73 1.77 14.60
C ILE A 78 -24.31 1.42 16.04
N PRO A 79 -25.14 1.72 17.04
CA PRO A 79 -24.80 1.55 18.45
C PRO A 79 -24.35 0.13 18.80
N GLU A 80 -25.02 -0.89 18.25
CA GLU A 80 -24.78 -2.30 18.55
C GLU A 80 -23.42 -2.80 18.07
N LEU A 81 -22.86 -2.18 17.01
CA LEU A 81 -21.53 -2.49 16.49
C LEU A 81 -20.43 -1.68 17.19
N THR A 82 -20.81 -0.58 17.83
CA THR A 82 -19.86 0.33 18.51
C THR A 82 -19.54 -0.13 19.92
N SER A 83 -20.44 -0.91 20.55
CA SER A 83 -20.22 -1.51 21.87
C SER A 83 -19.39 -2.80 21.86
N LEU A 84 -18.96 -3.28 20.68
CA LEU A 84 -18.06 -4.42 20.57
C LEU A 84 -16.62 -3.92 20.85
N GLU A 85 -16.17 -4.03 22.10
CA GLU A 85 -14.74 -3.93 22.40
C GLU A 85 -14.05 -5.18 21.79
N LEU A 86 -13.38 -4.98 20.65
CA LEU A 86 -12.46 -5.93 20.04
C LEU A 86 -11.03 -5.71 20.57
#